data_AF-A0A5P1FXP5-F1
#
_entry.id   AF-A0A5P1FXP5-F1
#
_cell.length_a   1.000
_cell.length_b   1.000
_cell.length_c   1.000
_cell.angle_alpha   90.00
_cell.angle_beta   90.00
_cell.angle_gamma   90.00
#
_symmetry.space_group_name_H-M   'P 1'
#
loop_
_entity.id
_entity.type
_entity.pdbx_description
1 polymer ?
#
loop_
_entity_poly.entity_id
_entity_poly.type
_entity_poly.pdbx_seq_one_letter_code
_entity_poly.pdbx_strand_id
1 'polypeptide(L)'
;MSVSEEKMRKKERGGRLVDEANRATLNETLDFIPSLSVLSVSDLPHGLSPATSARLVRSLTVAGVFALPTRHAIVLNTFAGLNPDIDAELASLFRNHLPIGPFNLLNNDTMVNYNNGDYECLSWLNRHGPATVTYISFGTMMAPGRSGADLWGCHSMHMTTPRQYEYVVEMVCRPFFGEQKANARMVAEGWRIGVAIDSEGVAMREKVVNALKMVLREEEGGRMRERLGEIKKQAEKAVGDGGSSRENFRRVLEVICGDLDG
;
A
#
# COMPACT_ATOMS: atom_id res chain seq x y z
N MET A 1 25.03 -1.45 47.86
CA MET A 1 24.90 -1.71 46.41
C MET A 1 26.18 -2.36 45.94
N SER A 2 26.11 -3.58 45.41
CA SER A 2 27.29 -4.29 44.93
C SER A 2 27.75 -3.76 43.58
N VAL A 3 29.04 -3.89 43.26
CA VAL A 3 29.62 -3.53 41.95
C VAL A 3 28.88 -4.22 40.78
N SER A 4 28.24 -5.37 41.03
CA SER A 4 27.42 -6.10 40.06
C SER A 4 26.07 -5.43 39.74
N GLU A 5 25.40 -4.83 40.73
CA GLU A 5 24.12 -4.13 40.52
C GLU A 5 24.30 -2.84 39.70
N GLU A 6 25.41 -2.12 39.92
CA GLU A 6 25.70 -0.90 39.16
C GLU A 6 26.08 -1.20 37.70
N LYS A 7 26.77 -2.31 37.44
CA LYS A 7 27.03 -2.80 36.08
C LYS A 7 25.75 -3.19 35.34
N MET A 8 24.80 -3.85 36.02
CA MET A 8 23.49 -4.16 35.42
C MET A 8 22.71 -2.89 35.07
N ARG A 9 22.61 -1.92 35.99
CA ARG A 9 21.90 -0.65 35.70
C ARG A 9 22.53 0.16 34.58
N LYS A 10 23.86 0.16 34.45
CA LYS A 10 24.55 0.81 33.32
C LYS A 10 24.27 0.10 32.00
N LYS A 11 24.21 -1.23 31.99
CA LYS A 11 23.86 -2.03 30.80
C LYS A 11 22.40 -1.82 30.38
N GLU A 12 21.46 -1.81 31.33
CA GLU A 12 20.04 -1.55 31.06
C GLU A 12 19.80 -0.13 30.55
N ARG A 13 20.45 0.88 31.17
CA ARG A 13 20.40 2.27 30.68
C ARG A 13 21.00 2.39 29.29
N GLY A 14 22.14 1.75 29.03
CA GLY A 14 22.75 1.71 27.70
C GLY A 14 21.83 1.08 26.65
N GLY A 15 21.18 -0.04 26.98
CA GLY A 15 20.19 -0.68 26.11
C GLY A 15 19.00 0.24 25.81
N ARG A 16 18.42 0.87 26.84
CA ARG A 16 17.28 1.78 26.68
C ARG A 16 17.62 3.00 25.81
N LEU A 17 18.81 3.59 25.99
CA LEU A 17 19.26 4.73 25.18
C LEU A 17 19.48 4.34 23.71
N VAL A 18 19.99 3.12 23.45
CA VAL A 18 20.15 2.60 22.10
C VAL A 18 18.78 2.34 21.45
N ASP A 19 17.82 1.80 22.21
CA ASP A 19 16.45 1.57 21.73
C ASP A 19 15.74 2.90 21.43
N GLU A 20 15.89 3.92 22.29
CA GLU A 20 15.35 5.26 22.07
C GLU A 20 15.98 5.95 20.84
N ALA A 21 17.31 5.85 20.69
CA ALA A 21 18.01 6.39 19.52
C ALA A 21 17.56 5.68 18.22
N ASN A 22 17.44 4.35 18.23
CA ASN A 22 16.95 3.59 17.08
C ASN A 22 15.51 3.96 16.73
N ARG A 23 14.63 4.16 17.72
CA ARG A 23 13.25 4.62 17.48
C ARG A 23 13.20 6.03 16.92
N ALA A 24 14.07 6.93 17.39
CA ALA A 24 14.17 8.28 16.85
C ALA A 24 14.55 8.26 15.36
N THR A 25 15.59 7.49 14.99
CA THR A 25 16.01 7.34 13.59
C THR A 25 14.95 6.70 12.70
N LEU A 26 14.18 5.74 13.21
CA LEU A 26 13.11 5.09 12.45
C LEU A 26 11.94 6.05 12.12
N ASN A 27 11.71 7.06 12.96
CA ASN A 27 10.64 8.03 12.76
C ASN A 27 11.07 9.25 11.91
N GLU A 28 12.33 9.32 11.49
CA GLU A 28 12.79 10.38 10.59
C GLU A 28 12.07 10.28 9.24
N THR A 29 11.54 11.41 8.78
CA THR A 29 10.87 11.57 7.49
C THR A 29 11.88 11.50 6.35
N LEU A 30 11.44 11.03 5.19
CA LEU A 30 12.25 10.96 3.98
C LEU A 30 12.26 12.30 3.21
N ASP A 31 12.43 13.41 3.94
CA ASP A 31 12.36 14.78 3.38
C ASP A 31 13.45 15.06 2.34
N PHE A 32 14.51 14.26 2.32
CA PHE A 32 15.56 14.33 1.32
C PHE A 32 15.11 13.87 -0.08
N ILE A 33 13.97 13.19 -0.20
CA ILE A 33 13.27 12.92 -1.46
C ILE A 33 11.89 13.59 -1.37
N PRO A 34 11.72 14.79 -1.95
CA PRO A 34 10.50 15.58 -1.75
C PRO A 34 9.20 14.82 -2.07
N SER A 35 9.21 14.02 -3.13
CA SER A 35 8.08 13.18 -3.57
C SER A 35 7.73 12.04 -2.60
N LEU A 36 8.59 11.75 -1.61
CA LEU A 36 8.41 10.73 -0.57
C LEU A 36 8.41 11.30 0.86
N SER A 37 8.34 12.63 1.03
CA SER A 37 8.37 13.32 2.34
C SER A 37 7.28 12.85 3.33
N VAL A 38 6.18 12.31 2.82
CA VAL A 38 5.12 11.70 3.64
C VAL A 38 5.59 10.42 4.37
N LEU A 39 6.62 9.74 3.87
CA LEU A 39 7.14 8.49 4.41
C LEU A 39 8.22 8.74 5.46
N SER A 40 8.36 7.82 6.42
CA SER A 40 9.49 7.74 7.35
C SER A 40 10.42 6.57 7.03
N VAL A 41 11.60 6.53 7.65
CA VAL A 41 12.54 5.41 7.56
C VAL A 41 11.89 4.09 7.97
N SER A 42 10.95 4.10 8.92
CA SER A 42 10.22 2.91 9.37
C SER A 42 9.25 2.33 8.34
N ASP A 43 8.84 3.13 7.36
CA ASP A 43 7.91 2.75 6.30
C ASP A 43 8.60 2.10 5.10
N LEU A 44 9.92 2.25 5.01
CA LEU A 44 10.72 1.61 3.98
C LEU A 44 10.56 0.09 4.08
N PRO A 45 10.49 -0.61 2.92
CA PRO A 45 10.53 -2.07 2.91
C PRO A 45 11.70 -2.59 3.73
N HIS A 46 11.51 -3.71 4.42
CA HIS A 46 12.57 -4.33 5.24
C HIS A 46 13.87 -4.62 4.46
N GLY A 47 13.81 -4.75 3.13
CA GLY A 47 15.00 -4.84 2.28
C GLY A 47 15.80 -3.54 2.17
N LEU A 48 15.24 -2.38 2.49
CA LEU A 48 15.88 -1.07 2.40
C LEU A 48 16.15 -0.44 3.77
N SER A 49 15.43 -0.88 4.80
CA SER A 49 15.65 -0.41 6.17
C SER A 49 17.05 -0.79 6.69
N PRO A 50 17.81 0.16 7.29
CA PRO A 50 19.09 -0.13 7.94
C PRO A 50 18.98 -1.13 9.10
N ALA A 51 17.78 -1.26 9.68
CA ALA A 51 17.52 -2.05 10.88
C ALA A 51 17.33 -3.55 10.63
N THR A 52 17.28 -4.00 9.37
CA THR A 52 16.89 -5.39 9.05
C THR A 52 18.09 -6.30 8.79
N SER A 53 18.03 -7.51 9.35
CA SER A 53 18.98 -8.62 9.11
C SER A 53 18.86 -9.30 7.74
N ALA A 54 17.91 -8.89 6.89
CA ALA A 54 17.60 -9.49 5.59
C ALA A 54 18.58 -9.03 4.48
N ARG A 55 19.88 -9.19 4.72
CA ARG A 55 20.97 -8.72 3.85
C ARG A 55 20.82 -9.20 2.40
N LEU A 56 20.36 -10.43 2.20
CA LEU A 56 20.15 -10.99 0.86
C LEU A 56 19.04 -10.25 0.10
N VAL A 57 17.89 -10.03 0.74
CA VAL A 57 16.77 -9.29 0.13
C VAL A 57 17.22 -7.88 -0.21
N ARG A 58 17.95 -7.21 0.70
CA ARG A 58 18.54 -5.90 0.45
C ARG A 58 19.44 -5.89 -0.78
N SER A 59 20.39 -6.81 -0.84
CA SER A 59 21.32 -6.91 -1.97
C SER A 59 20.61 -7.15 -3.29
N LEU A 60 19.58 -8.00 -3.31
CA LEU A 60 18.78 -8.27 -4.50
C LEU A 60 17.95 -7.06 -4.93
N THR A 61 17.30 -6.36 -3.99
CA THR A 61 16.53 -5.14 -4.29
C THR A 61 17.44 -4.06 -4.85
N VAL A 62 18.57 -3.79 -4.21
CA VAL A 62 19.54 -2.78 -4.65
C VAL A 62 20.13 -3.15 -6.02
N ALA A 63 20.58 -4.40 -6.19
CA ALA A 63 21.12 -4.85 -7.47
C ALA A 63 20.08 -4.79 -8.58
N GLY A 64 18.82 -5.16 -8.31
CA GLY A 64 17.73 -5.07 -9.27
C GLY A 64 17.53 -3.64 -9.77
N VAL A 65 17.47 -2.66 -8.86
CA VAL A 65 17.31 -1.23 -9.21
C VAL A 65 18.49 -0.71 -10.03
N PHE A 66 19.74 -0.99 -9.62
CA PHE A 66 20.93 -0.55 -10.37
C PHE A 66 21.12 -1.30 -11.70
N ALA A 67 20.57 -2.50 -11.82
CA ALA A 67 20.57 -3.25 -13.07
C ALA A 67 19.51 -2.78 -14.05
N LEU A 68 18.52 -1.96 -13.63
CA LEU A 68 17.52 -1.40 -14.54
C LEU A 68 18.23 -0.48 -15.55
N PRO A 69 18.31 -0.84 -16.83
CA PRO A 69 18.95 0.02 -17.79
C PRO A 69 18.01 1.20 -18.06
N THR A 70 18.51 2.42 -17.93
CA THR A 70 17.75 3.69 -18.12
C THR A 70 17.09 3.84 -19.50
N ARG A 71 17.33 2.91 -20.43
CA ARG A 71 16.76 2.85 -21.78
C ARG A 71 15.49 1.97 -21.89
N HIS A 72 15.19 1.11 -20.92
CA HIS A 72 14.01 0.23 -20.99
C HIS A 72 12.75 0.91 -20.47
N ALA A 73 11.60 0.48 -20.98
CA ALA A 73 10.31 0.91 -20.47
C ALA A 73 10.03 0.24 -19.11
N ILE A 74 9.58 1.03 -18.14
CA ILE A 74 9.09 0.54 -16.86
C ILE A 74 7.58 0.62 -16.88
N VAL A 75 6.94 -0.54 -16.78
CA VAL A 75 5.49 -0.67 -16.78
C VAL A 75 5.00 -0.71 -15.34
N LEU A 76 4.07 0.18 -14.99
CA LEU A 76 3.59 0.35 -13.63
C LEU A 76 2.07 0.14 -13.56
N ASN A 77 1.62 -0.67 -12.59
CA ASN A 77 0.20 -0.80 -12.26
C ASN A 77 -0.25 0.38 -11.38
N THR A 78 -0.27 1.56 -11.98
CA THR A 78 -0.78 2.82 -11.41
C THR A 78 -1.32 3.67 -12.57
N PHE A 79 -1.94 4.80 -12.27
CA PHE A 79 -2.38 5.76 -13.27
C PHE A 79 -1.74 7.13 -13.05
N ALA A 80 -1.54 7.86 -14.14
CA ALA A 80 -0.95 9.20 -14.08
C ALA A 80 -1.85 10.17 -13.31
N GLY A 81 -1.25 10.96 -12.42
CA GLY A 81 -1.95 11.96 -11.61
C GLY A 81 -2.35 11.48 -10.21
N LEU A 82 -2.20 10.18 -9.89
CA LEU A 82 -2.43 9.69 -8.52
C LEU A 82 -1.42 10.29 -7.53
N ASN A 83 -0.18 10.45 -7.97
CA ASN A 83 0.90 11.08 -7.21
C ASN A 83 1.75 11.94 -8.16
N PRO A 84 1.33 13.18 -8.47
CA PRO A 84 1.99 14.02 -9.48
C PRO A 84 3.50 14.23 -9.24
N ASP A 85 3.91 14.38 -7.98
CA ASP A 85 5.32 14.56 -7.62
C ASP A 85 6.14 13.29 -7.88
N ILE A 86 5.57 12.12 -7.61
CA ILE A 86 6.22 10.82 -7.90
C ILE A 86 6.26 10.59 -9.41
N ASP A 87 5.19 10.92 -10.13
CA ASP A 87 5.14 10.83 -11.59
C ASP A 87 6.23 11.72 -12.24
N ALA A 88 6.39 12.96 -11.76
CA ALA A 88 7.42 13.87 -12.23
C ALA A 88 8.84 13.36 -11.94
N GLU A 89 9.07 12.83 -10.73
CA GLU A 89 10.35 12.23 -10.34
C GLU A 89 10.68 11.04 -11.25
N LEU A 90 9.74 10.12 -11.45
CA LEU A 90 9.92 8.95 -12.32
C LEU A 90 10.15 9.35 -13.79
N ALA A 91 9.48 10.40 -14.27
CA ALA A 91 9.71 10.95 -15.60
C ALA A 91 11.13 11.52 -15.77
N SER A 92 11.73 12.05 -14.70
CA SER A 92 13.11 12.53 -14.71
C SER A 92 14.15 11.40 -14.70
N LEU A 93 13.83 10.28 -14.05
CA LEU A 93 14.73 9.14 -13.89
C LEU A 93 14.68 8.18 -15.08
N PHE A 94 13.50 8.01 -15.69
CA PHE A 94 13.26 7.02 -16.73
C PHE A 94 12.66 7.65 -17.98
N ARG A 95 13.27 7.36 -19.13
CA ARG A 95 12.78 7.82 -20.44
C ARG A 95 11.37 7.32 -20.74
N ASN A 96 11.05 6.10 -20.30
CA ASN A 96 9.81 5.39 -20.62
C ASN A 96 9.15 4.84 -19.35
N HIS A 97 8.68 5.69 -18.45
CA HIS A 97 7.77 5.25 -17.38
C HIS A 97 6.35 5.18 -17.96
N LEU A 98 5.69 4.03 -17.83
CA LEU A 98 4.40 3.74 -18.44
C LEU A 98 3.40 3.27 -17.35
N PRO A 99 2.73 4.21 -16.67
CA PRO A 99 1.55 3.91 -15.86
C PRO A 99 0.44 3.37 -16.77
N ILE A 100 0.11 2.09 -16.63
CA ILE A 100 -0.92 1.42 -17.44
C ILE A 100 -2.10 0.93 -16.60
N GLY A 101 -2.10 1.17 -15.29
CA GLY A 101 -3.13 0.72 -14.38
C GLY A 101 -4.32 1.68 -14.22
N PRO A 102 -5.21 1.41 -13.25
CA PRO A 102 -5.19 0.21 -12.42
C PRO A 102 -5.76 -1.00 -13.19
N PHE A 103 -5.06 -2.13 -13.15
CA PHE A 103 -5.39 -3.34 -13.93
C PHE A 103 -6.81 -3.86 -13.72
N ASN A 104 -7.35 -3.69 -12.51
CA ASN A 104 -8.71 -4.11 -12.17
C ASN A 104 -9.81 -3.32 -12.92
N LEU A 105 -9.47 -2.19 -13.56
CA LEU A 105 -10.41 -1.40 -14.37
C LEU A 105 -10.18 -1.53 -15.89
N LEU A 106 -9.12 -2.21 -16.34
CA LEU A 106 -8.79 -2.34 -17.77
C LEU A 106 -9.56 -3.47 -18.46
N ASN A 107 -9.93 -4.51 -17.71
CA ASN A 107 -10.65 -5.67 -18.25
C ASN A 107 -12.15 -5.54 -17.97
N ASN A 108 -12.90 -4.94 -18.89
CA ASN A 108 -14.36 -5.04 -18.89
C ASN A 108 -14.88 -6.35 -19.50
N ASP A 109 -14.12 -7.01 -20.38
CA ASP A 109 -14.64 -8.11 -21.23
C ASP A 109 -14.11 -9.52 -20.93
N THR A 110 -13.17 -9.68 -20.00
CA THR A 110 -12.63 -11.00 -19.60
C THR A 110 -12.73 -11.23 -18.10
N MET A 111 -13.88 -10.92 -17.53
CA MET A 111 -14.31 -11.74 -16.41
C MET A 111 -14.48 -13.16 -16.94
N VAL A 112 -13.43 -13.96 -16.74
CA VAL A 112 -13.51 -15.40 -16.53
C VAL A 112 -14.89 -15.70 -15.98
N ASN A 113 -15.55 -16.63 -16.64
CA ASN A 113 -16.87 -17.18 -16.42
C ASN A 113 -17.09 -17.71 -14.98
N TYR A 114 -16.87 -16.86 -13.97
CA TYR A 114 -17.13 -17.05 -12.55
C TYR A 114 -18.60 -16.71 -12.23
N ASN A 115 -19.34 -16.18 -13.20
CA ASN A 115 -20.81 -15.99 -13.11
C ASN A 115 -21.59 -17.30 -12.96
N ASN A 116 -20.92 -18.46 -13.00
CA ASN A 116 -21.52 -19.75 -12.66
C ASN A 116 -21.42 -20.11 -11.17
N GLY A 117 -20.84 -19.24 -10.32
CA GLY A 117 -20.83 -19.43 -8.87
C GLY A 117 -21.90 -18.55 -8.22
N ASP A 118 -22.93 -19.17 -7.63
CA ASP A 118 -23.81 -18.52 -6.66
C ASP A 118 -22.99 -18.13 -5.42
N TYR A 119 -22.31 -16.98 -5.48
CA TYR A 119 -21.58 -16.47 -4.33
C TYR A 119 -22.58 -15.98 -3.29
N GLU A 120 -22.86 -16.83 -2.30
CA GLU A 120 -23.72 -16.50 -1.16
C GLU A 120 -23.29 -15.20 -0.46
N CYS A 121 -22.01 -14.83 -0.51
CA CYS A 121 -21.50 -13.60 0.11
C CYS A 121 -22.01 -12.30 -0.54
N LEU A 122 -22.17 -12.26 -1.87
CA LEU A 122 -22.72 -11.08 -2.56
C LEU A 122 -24.22 -10.98 -2.35
N SER A 123 -24.93 -12.11 -2.44
CA SER A 123 -26.35 -12.18 -2.09
C SER A 123 -26.62 -11.84 -0.63
N TRP A 124 -25.68 -12.16 0.28
CA TRP A 124 -25.70 -11.75 1.67
C TRP A 124 -25.45 -10.24 1.83
N LEU A 125 -24.41 -9.70 1.17
CA LEU A 125 -24.06 -8.29 1.25
C LEU A 125 -25.21 -7.38 0.78
N ASN A 126 -25.93 -7.77 -0.26
CA ASN A 126 -27.08 -7.02 -0.79
C ASN A 126 -28.24 -6.86 0.22
N ARG A 127 -28.27 -7.64 1.31
CA ARG A 127 -29.28 -7.52 2.37
C ARG A 127 -28.93 -6.48 3.44
N HIS A 128 -27.75 -5.89 3.37
CA HIS A 128 -27.26 -4.91 4.32
C HIS A 128 -27.30 -3.49 3.75
N GLY A 129 -27.47 -2.50 4.63
CA GLY A 129 -27.46 -1.09 4.23
C GLY A 129 -26.08 -0.62 3.77
N PRO A 130 -25.97 0.49 3.02
CA PRO A 130 -24.69 1.06 2.62
C PRO A 130 -23.77 1.33 3.81
N ALA A 131 -22.47 1.05 3.67
CA ALA A 131 -21.45 1.30 4.70
C ALA A 131 -21.74 0.65 6.07
N THR A 132 -22.45 -0.49 6.11
CA THR A 132 -22.74 -1.22 7.38
C THR A 132 -21.93 -2.50 7.58
N VAL A 133 -21.22 -2.95 6.54
CA VAL A 133 -20.46 -4.21 6.54
C VAL A 133 -18.98 -3.91 6.41
N THR A 134 -18.17 -4.56 7.24
CA THR A 134 -16.71 -4.53 7.13
C THR A 134 -16.22 -5.81 6.46
N TYR A 135 -15.47 -5.65 5.37
CA TYR A 135 -14.70 -6.74 4.76
C TYR A 135 -13.32 -6.85 5.39
N ILE A 136 -12.84 -8.08 5.59
CA ILE A 136 -11.53 -8.36 6.18
C ILE A 136 -10.80 -9.35 5.27
N SER A 137 -9.59 -9.00 4.85
CA SER A 137 -8.69 -9.87 4.09
C SER A 137 -7.25 -9.62 4.50
N PHE A 138 -6.45 -10.69 4.45
CA PHE A 138 -5.02 -10.64 4.76
C PHE A 138 -4.10 -10.87 3.55
N GLY A 139 -4.67 -10.83 2.35
CA GLY A 139 -3.99 -11.28 1.15
C GLY A 139 -3.80 -12.81 1.13
N THR A 140 -2.93 -13.29 0.25
CA THR A 140 -2.79 -14.72 -0.06
C THR A 140 -1.75 -15.44 0.78
N MET A 141 -0.81 -14.72 1.39
CA MET A 141 0.34 -15.30 2.11
C MET A 141 0.23 -15.24 3.64
N MET A 142 -0.78 -14.56 4.18
CA MET A 142 -0.90 -14.34 5.62
C MET A 142 -2.18 -14.97 6.17
N ALA A 143 -2.05 -15.67 7.30
CA ALA A 143 -3.17 -16.10 8.12
C ALA A 143 -2.93 -15.67 9.57
N PRO A 144 -3.97 -15.25 10.31
CA PRO A 144 -3.83 -14.91 11.72
C PRO A 144 -3.39 -16.12 12.55
N GLY A 145 -2.47 -15.91 13.49
CA GLY A 145 -2.02 -16.95 14.42
C GLY A 145 -3.10 -17.29 15.47
N ARG A 146 -3.07 -18.52 16.00
CA ARG A 146 -4.06 -19.04 16.97
C ARG A 146 -4.14 -18.27 18.30
N SER A 147 -3.18 -17.40 18.60
CA SER A 147 -3.03 -16.74 19.90
C SER A 147 -3.72 -15.37 20.00
N GLY A 148 -4.44 -14.92 18.97
CA GLY A 148 -5.21 -13.67 19.00
C GLY A 148 -4.40 -12.36 19.08
N ALA A 149 -3.11 -12.42 19.41
CA ALA A 149 -2.22 -11.26 19.52
C ALA A 149 -1.36 -11.01 18.27
N ASP A 150 -1.13 -12.02 17.44
CA ASP A 150 -0.14 -11.92 16.35
C ASP A 150 -0.78 -12.25 14.99
N LEU A 151 -0.49 -11.36 14.02
CA LEU A 151 -0.85 -11.41 12.59
C LEU A 151 -2.27 -10.99 12.20
N TRP A 152 -2.41 -9.76 11.68
CA TRP A 152 -3.56 -9.25 10.95
C TRP A 152 -3.09 -8.37 9.77
N GLY A 153 -2.49 -8.91 8.71
CA GLY A 153 -1.90 -8.07 7.65
C GLY A 153 -2.82 -7.69 6.53
N CYS A 154 -3.30 -6.45 6.47
CA CYS A 154 -4.14 -6.03 5.35
C CYS A 154 -3.26 -5.68 4.13
N HIS A 155 -3.24 -6.56 3.13
CA HIS A 155 -2.97 -6.21 1.75
C HIS A 155 -4.30 -5.85 1.11
N SER A 156 -4.61 -4.57 0.93
CA SER A 156 -5.77 -4.21 0.11
C SER A 156 -5.60 -2.88 -0.60
N MET A 157 -4.51 -2.65 -1.33
CA MET A 157 -4.59 -1.69 -2.44
C MET A 157 -5.37 -2.35 -3.60
N HIS A 158 -6.64 -2.70 -3.37
CA HIS A 158 -7.49 -3.29 -4.39
C HIS A 158 -8.92 -2.83 -4.21
N MET A 159 -9.35 -2.00 -5.16
CA MET A 159 -10.75 -1.77 -5.44
C MET A 159 -11.30 -2.96 -6.26
N THR A 160 -12.62 -3.16 -6.13
CA THR A 160 -13.56 -3.87 -7.01
C THR A 160 -13.96 -5.36 -6.76
N THR A 161 -15.27 -5.61 -6.89
CA THR A 161 -15.97 -6.92 -6.93
C THR A 161 -16.89 -6.98 -8.17
N PRO A 162 -17.36 -8.14 -8.66
CA PRO A 162 -18.03 -8.31 -9.97
C PRO A 162 -19.33 -7.53 -10.23
N ARG A 163 -19.92 -6.89 -9.21
CA ARG A 163 -21.06 -5.96 -9.37
C ARG A 163 -20.56 -4.51 -9.41
N GLN A 164 -19.64 -4.26 -10.35
CA GLN A 164 -18.34 -3.63 -10.12
C GLN A 164 -18.26 -2.09 -10.09
N TYR A 165 -19.34 -1.37 -9.80
CA TYR A 165 -19.34 0.10 -9.86
C TYR A 165 -19.81 0.85 -8.61
N GLU A 166 -20.25 0.20 -7.53
CA GLU A 166 -20.93 0.93 -6.44
C GLU A 166 -20.21 0.96 -5.08
N TYR A 167 -19.25 0.06 -4.82
CA TYR A 167 -18.60 -0.01 -3.50
C TYR A 167 -17.13 0.38 -3.57
N VAL A 168 -16.90 1.64 -3.21
CA VAL A 168 -15.61 2.23 -2.89
C VAL A 168 -15.47 2.17 -1.37
N VAL A 169 -14.44 1.51 -0.85
CA VAL A 169 -14.34 1.22 0.59
C VAL A 169 -13.07 1.83 1.17
N GLU A 170 -13.24 2.56 2.25
CA GLU A 170 -12.17 3.13 3.06
C GLU A 170 -11.39 2.01 3.76
N MET A 171 -10.10 2.22 3.90
CA MET A 171 -9.21 1.14 4.33
C MET A 171 -8.83 1.28 5.80
N VAL A 172 -8.85 0.17 6.53
CA VAL A 172 -8.13 0.04 7.79
C VAL A 172 -6.89 -0.82 7.54
N CYS A 173 -5.73 -0.18 7.49
CA CYS A 173 -4.45 -0.80 7.17
C CYS A 173 -3.74 -1.25 8.44
N ARG A 174 -3.32 -2.51 8.51
CA ARG A 174 -2.33 -2.97 9.48
C ARG A 174 -1.18 -3.62 8.72
N PRO A 175 -0.05 -2.93 8.54
CA PRO A 175 1.06 -3.43 7.73
C PRO A 175 1.95 -4.43 8.47
N PHE A 176 2.60 -5.33 7.73
CA PHE A 176 3.50 -6.37 8.27
C PHE A 176 4.90 -6.26 7.71
N PHE A 177 5.06 -6.54 6.42
CA PHE A 177 6.35 -6.59 5.76
C PHE A 177 6.30 -6.06 4.34
N GLY A 178 7.48 -5.88 3.72
CA GLY A 178 7.60 -5.33 2.38
C GLY A 178 7.12 -3.88 2.32
N GLU A 179 6.49 -3.53 1.22
CA GLU A 179 5.92 -2.23 0.89
C GLU A 179 4.65 -1.87 1.68
N GLN A 180 4.11 -2.79 2.49
CA GLN A 180 2.85 -2.59 3.20
C GLN A 180 2.85 -1.34 4.09
N LYS A 181 3.97 -1.02 4.75
CA LYS A 181 4.04 0.14 5.65
C LYS A 181 3.96 1.45 4.86
N ALA A 182 4.75 1.58 3.81
CA ALA A 182 4.65 2.70 2.88
C ALA A 182 3.23 2.85 2.31
N ASN A 183 2.62 1.75 1.83
CA ASN A 183 1.24 1.80 1.32
C ASN A 183 0.23 2.23 2.39
N ALA A 184 0.37 1.73 3.63
CA ALA A 184 -0.50 2.12 4.74
C ALA A 184 -0.36 3.61 5.08
N ARG A 185 0.86 4.15 5.05
CA ARG A 185 1.12 5.58 5.27
C ARG A 185 0.61 6.45 4.13
N MET A 186 0.76 6.01 2.88
CA MET A 186 0.15 6.67 1.72
C MET A 186 -1.38 6.72 1.87
N VAL A 187 -2.02 5.62 2.28
CA VAL A 187 -3.47 5.57 2.52
C VAL A 187 -3.90 6.53 3.63
N ALA A 188 -3.18 6.54 4.77
CA ALA A 188 -3.59 7.29 5.96
C ALA A 188 -3.24 8.78 5.88
N GLU A 189 -2.06 9.13 5.37
CA GLU A 189 -1.51 10.49 5.46
C GLU A 189 -1.38 11.16 4.08
N GLY A 190 -1.02 10.39 3.05
CA GLY A 190 -0.86 10.88 1.68
C GLY A 190 -2.20 11.19 1.00
N TRP A 191 -2.97 10.14 0.72
CA TRP A 191 -4.30 10.23 0.09
C TRP A 191 -5.42 10.47 1.11
N ARG A 192 -5.19 10.12 2.38
CA ARG A 192 -6.16 10.28 3.49
C ARG A 192 -7.51 9.62 3.19
N ILE A 193 -7.45 8.39 2.71
CA ILE A 193 -8.61 7.56 2.32
C ILE A 193 -8.81 6.36 3.26
N GLY A 194 -8.11 6.35 4.40
CA GLY A 194 -8.17 5.27 5.36
C GLY A 194 -7.38 5.56 6.63
N VAL A 195 -7.28 4.56 7.49
CA VAL A 195 -6.60 4.61 8.78
C VAL A 195 -5.52 3.54 8.83
N ALA A 196 -4.31 3.90 9.23
CA ALA A 196 -3.24 2.95 9.54
C ALA A 196 -3.21 2.65 11.04
N ILE A 197 -3.17 1.37 11.40
CA ILE A 197 -3.00 0.89 12.77
C ILE A 197 -1.58 0.36 12.91
N ASP A 198 -0.84 0.87 13.90
CA ASP A 198 0.48 0.35 14.19
C ASP A 198 0.41 -1.12 14.62
N SER A 199 1.47 -1.87 14.32
CA SER A 199 1.56 -3.29 14.63
C SER A 199 2.01 -3.59 16.07
N GLU A 200 2.27 -2.58 16.91
CA GLU A 200 2.88 -2.71 18.23
C GLU A 200 1.87 -2.64 19.39
N GLY A 201 2.09 -3.48 20.41
CA GLY A 201 1.43 -3.36 21.72
C GLY A 201 0.19 -4.22 21.94
N VAL A 202 -0.22 -4.30 23.22
CA VAL A 202 -1.26 -5.21 23.75
C VAL A 202 -2.71 -4.75 23.53
N ALA A 203 -2.93 -3.55 22.96
CA ALA A 203 -4.27 -2.95 22.82
C ALA A 203 -4.87 -3.09 21.39
N MET A 204 -4.48 -4.11 20.63
CA MET A 204 -4.88 -4.27 19.22
C MET A 204 -6.40 -4.24 18.99
N ARG A 205 -7.18 -4.92 19.85
CA ARG A 205 -8.64 -4.91 19.77
C ARG A 205 -9.21 -3.49 19.85
N GLU A 206 -8.69 -2.69 20.77
CA GLU A 206 -9.13 -1.30 20.95
C GLU A 206 -8.78 -0.43 19.74
N LYS A 207 -7.55 -0.56 19.22
CA LYS A 207 -7.13 0.15 18.01
C LYS A 207 -8.03 -0.16 16.81
N VAL A 208 -8.37 -1.43 16.59
CA VAL A 208 -9.29 -1.86 15.53
C VAL A 208 -10.69 -1.28 15.73
N VAL A 209 -11.23 -1.37 16.96
CA VAL A 209 -12.56 -0.82 17.26
C VAL A 209 -12.60 0.69 17.02
N ASN A 210 -11.56 1.42 17.39
CA ASN A 210 -11.49 2.86 17.20
C ASN A 210 -11.34 3.22 15.71
N ALA A 211 -10.51 2.50 14.95
CA ALA A 211 -10.39 2.70 13.51
C ALA A 211 -11.72 2.43 12.78
N LEU A 212 -12.45 1.38 13.15
CA LEU A 212 -13.77 1.08 12.59
C LEU A 212 -14.80 2.15 12.97
N LYS A 213 -14.78 2.68 14.19
CA LYS A 213 -15.64 3.80 14.59
C LYS A 213 -15.33 5.04 13.77
N MET A 214 -14.06 5.38 13.59
CA MET A 214 -13.63 6.52 12.78
C MET A 214 -14.12 6.43 11.33
N VAL A 215 -13.93 5.28 10.69
CA VAL A 215 -14.32 5.07 9.29
C VAL A 215 -15.85 5.03 9.13
N LEU A 216 -16.56 4.33 10.01
CA LEU A 216 -17.98 4.03 9.82
C LEU A 216 -18.92 5.07 10.45
N ARG A 217 -18.50 5.77 11.51
CA ARG A 217 -19.41 6.58 12.35
C ARG A 217 -18.99 8.03 12.50
N GLU A 218 -17.74 8.37 12.25
CA GLU A 218 -17.25 9.74 12.41
C GLU A 218 -17.30 10.50 11.07
N GLU A 219 -17.32 11.83 11.17
CA GLU A 219 -17.36 12.72 9.99
C GLU A 219 -16.15 12.51 9.08
N GLU A 220 -14.97 12.23 9.67
CA GLU A 220 -13.76 11.99 8.89
C GLU A 220 -13.89 10.78 7.97
N GLY A 221 -14.61 9.72 8.36
CA GLY A 221 -14.93 8.62 7.47
C GLY A 221 -15.73 9.05 6.24
N GLY A 222 -16.64 10.01 6.39
CA GLY A 222 -17.34 10.64 5.27
C GLY A 222 -16.40 11.37 4.31
N ARG A 223 -15.44 12.13 4.84
CA ARG A 223 -14.44 12.84 4.04
C ARG A 223 -13.47 11.87 3.34
N MET A 224 -13.13 10.75 3.98
CA MET A 224 -12.34 9.69 3.34
C MET A 224 -13.06 9.12 2.10
N ARG A 225 -14.38 8.89 2.18
CA ARG A 225 -15.18 8.42 1.03
C ARG A 225 -15.22 9.42 -0.12
N GLU A 226 -15.34 10.71 0.18
CA GLU A 226 -15.32 11.77 -0.83
C GLU A 226 -13.98 11.77 -1.58
N ARG A 227 -12.85 11.85 -0.86
CA ARG A 227 -11.50 11.77 -1.46
C ARG A 227 -11.32 10.50 -2.29
N LEU A 228 -11.80 9.36 -1.81
CA LEU A 228 -11.69 8.10 -2.52
C LEU A 228 -12.57 8.03 -3.78
N GLY A 229 -13.74 8.67 -3.75
CA GLY A 229 -14.59 8.88 -4.93
C GLY A 229 -13.89 9.72 -6.00
N GLU A 230 -13.09 10.69 -5.59
CA GLU A 230 -12.35 11.56 -6.49
C GLU A 230 -11.20 10.80 -7.17
N ILE A 231 -10.45 10.03 -6.38
CA ILE A 231 -9.42 9.12 -6.90
C ILE A 231 -10.02 8.10 -7.87
N LYS A 232 -11.19 7.53 -7.56
CA LYS A 232 -11.89 6.61 -8.47
C LYS A 232 -12.22 7.27 -9.81
N LYS A 233 -12.80 8.47 -9.81
CA LYS A 233 -13.11 9.21 -11.05
C LYS A 233 -11.85 9.46 -11.89
N GLN A 234 -10.73 9.78 -11.24
CA GLN A 234 -9.45 9.94 -11.94
C GLN A 234 -8.96 8.63 -12.55
N ALA A 235 -9.05 7.52 -11.81
CA ALA A 235 -8.68 6.20 -12.31
C ALA A 235 -9.55 5.76 -13.50
N GLU A 236 -10.87 5.94 -13.41
CA GLU A 236 -11.82 5.65 -14.50
C GLU A 236 -11.52 6.48 -15.74
N LYS A 237 -11.22 7.78 -15.57
CA LYS A 237 -10.78 8.64 -16.66
C LYS A 237 -9.47 8.16 -17.29
N ALA A 238 -8.51 7.69 -16.49
CA ALA A 238 -7.22 7.23 -16.98
C ALA A 238 -7.32 5.96 -17.83
N VAL A 239 -8.25 5.05 -17.52
CA VAL A 239 -8.47 3.81 -18.28
C VAL A 239 -9.50 3.93 -19.40
N GLY A 240 -10.32 4.99 -19.38
CA GLY A 240 -11.36 5.24 -20.38
C GLY A 240 -10.83 5.51 -21.79
N ASP A 241 -11.76 5.73 -22.73
CA ASP A 241 -11.42 6.11 -24.11
C ASP A 241 -10.56 7.39 -24.13
N GLY A 242 -9.37 7.31 -24.73
CA GLY A 242 -8.41 8.42 -24.76
C GLY A 242 -7.70 8.69 -23.42
N GLY A 243 -7.88 7.83 -22.42
CA GLY A 243 -7.22 7.93 -21.12
C GLY A 243 -5.73 7.59 -21.18
N SER A 244 -4.96 8.18 -20.25
CA SER A 244 -3.50 8.03 -20.20
C SER A 244 -3.02 6.59 -20.05
N SER A 245 -3.71 5.77 -19.27
CA SER A 245 -3.32 4.38 -19.03
C SER A 245 -3.50 3.52 -20.27
N ARG A 246 -4.57 3.78 -21.03
CA ARG A 246 -4.85 3.09 -22.29
C ARG A 246 -3.90 3.50 -23.41
N GLU A 247 -3.48 4.76 -23.42
CA GLU A 247 -2.45 5.25 -24.33
C GLU A 247 -1.07 4.67 -23.99
N ASN A 248 -0.69 4.68 -22.71
CA ASN A 248 0.54 4.04 -22.27
C ASN A 248 0.53 2.53 -22.55
N PHE A 249 -0.62 1.86 -22.45
CA PHE A 249 -0.75 0.45 -22.82
C PHE A 249 -0.49 0.22 -24.32
N ARG A 250 -0.97 1.11 -25.21
CA ARG A 250 -0.61 1.07 -26.63
C ARG A 250 0.90 1.20 -26.85
N ARG A 251 1.54 2.15 -26.15
CA ARG A 251 3.00 2.32 -26.19
C ARG A 251 3.75 1.08 -25.71
N VAL A 252 3.22 0.37 -24.70
CA VAL A 252 3.78 -0.93 -24.29
C VAL A 252 3.69 -1.94 -25.44
N LEU A 253 2.56 -2.03 -26.14
CA LEU A 253 2.41 -2.92 -27.29
C LEU A 253 3.37 -2.55 -28.43
N GLU A 254 3.58 -1.26 -28.70
CA GLU A 254 4.56 -0.82 -29.69
C GLU A 254 6.00 -1.23 -29.31
N VAL A 255 6.37 -1.12 -28.03
CA VAL A 255 7.70 -1.55 -27.56
C VAL A 255 7.88 -3.07 -27.63
N ILE A 256 6.83 -3.85 -27.36
CA ILE A 256 6.91 -5.32 -27.35
C ILE A 256 6.78 -5.90 -28.77
N CYS A 257 5.89 -5.35 -29.59
CA CYS A 257 5.55 -5.88 -30.91
C CYS A 257 6.29 -5.18 -32.06
N GLY A 258 6.83 -3.98 -31.85
CA GLY A 258 7.54 -3.20 -32.87
C GLY A 258 8.89 -3.78 -33.31
N ASP A 259 9.38 -4.82 -32.63
CA ASP A 259 10.58 -5.57 -33.00
C ASP A 259 10.30 -6.79 -33.93
N LEU A 260 9.05 -7.00 -34.37
CA LEU A 260 8.69 -8.16 -35.22
C LEU A 260 8.88 -7.97 -36.73
N ASP A 261 9.29 -6.79 -37.19
CA ASP A 261 9.50 -6.47 -38.61
C ASP A 261 10.98 -6.11 -38.95
N GLY A 262 11.94 -6.51 -38.11
CA GLY A 262 13.38 -6.24 -38.28
C GLY A 262 14.23 -7.46 -38.62
#